data_AF-A0A3Q9G4N2-F1
#
_entry.id   AF-A0A3Q9G4N2-F1
#
_cell.length_a   1.000
_cell.length_b   1.000
_cell.length_c   1.000
_cell.angle_alpha   90.00
_cell.angle_beta   90.00
_cell.angle_gamma   90.00
#
_symmetry.space_group_name_H-M   'P 1'
#
loop_
_entity.id
_entity.type
_entity.pdbx_description
1 polymer ?
#
loop_
_entity_poly.entity_id
_entity_poly.type
_entity_poly.pdbx_seq_one_letter_code
_entity_poly.pdbx_strand_id
1 'polypeptide(L)'
;MSAITRDPVRTSLAVTGTVFAHYAMPDFVKSKFLRFIGKTAVNSALVAWTASHSSEELGQAGEQLQEFLDSADAETLKSTAGIAAGATLGTTVIAVAGEKWLYRRAEKKRAEGKHLAHTKQALVLAVLTGAVTYAAEMVDA
;
A
#
# COMPACT_ATOMS: atom_id res chain seq x y z
N MET A 1 -9.16 26.63 15.20
CA MET A 1 -8.95 25.62 14.15
C MET A 1 -7.60 24.99 14.41
N SER A 2 -7.57 23.80 15.01
CA SER A 2 -6.32 23.06 15.24
C SER A 2 -5.91 22.46 13.91
N ALA A 3 -4.78 22.89 13.35
CA ALA A 3 -4.18 22.19 12.22
C ALA A 3 -3.94 20.73 12.64
N ILE A 4 -4.52 19.77 11.91
CA ILE A 4 -4.17 18.36 12.06
C ILE A 4 -2.75 18.26 11.49
N THR A 5 -1.74 18.45 12.33
CA THR A 5 -0.36 18.19 11.95
C THR A 5 -0.24 16.68 11.75
N ARG A 6 -0.28 16.22 10.49
CA ARG A 6 0.16 14.88 10.15
C ARG A 6 1.59 14.73 10.65
N ASP A 7 1.87 13.67 11.39
CA ASP A 7 3.23 13.38 11.84
C ASP A 7 3.92 12.58 10.72
N PRO A 8 4.81 13.21 9.91
CA PRO A 8 5.45 12.56 8.78
C PRO A 8 6.29 11.35 9.21
N VAL A 9 6.82 11.38 10.45
CA VAL A 9 7.57 10.25 11.02
C VAL A 9 6.63 9.09 11.30
N ARG A 10 5.46 9.35 11.89
CA ARG A 10 4.50 8.29 12.22
C ARG A 10 3.93 7.60 10.98
N THR A 11 3.57 8.35 9.95
CA THR A 11 3.06 7.78 8.69
C THR A 11 4.13 6.99 7.96
N SER A 12 5.34 7.54 7.82
CA SER A 12 6.44 6.84 7.17
C SER A 12 6.81 5.55 7.92
N LEU A 13 6.84 5.56 9.26
CA LEU A 13 7.08 4.35 10.06
C LEU A 13 5.99 3.29 9.87
N ALA A 14 4.71 3.68 9.83
CA ALA A 14 3.60 2.74 9.61
C ALA A 14 3.69 2.07 8.23
N VAL A 15 4.00 2.84 7.19
CA VAL A 15 4.18 2.32 5.83
C VAL A 15 5.43 1.44 5.73
N THR A 16 6.56 1.87 6.28
CA THR A 16 7.80 1.08 6.33
C THR A 16 7.58 -0.25 7.04
N GLY A 17 6.93 -0.24 8.21
CA GLY A 17 6.61 -1.46 8.95
C GLY A 17 5.75 -2.43 8.15
N THR A 18 4.73 -1.92 7.47
CA THR A 18 3.84 -2.71 6.59
C THR A 18 4.63 -3.34 5.44
N VAL A 19 5.41 -2.57 4.70
CA VAL A 19 6.22 -3.07 3.56
C VAL A 19 7.23 -4.12 4.03
N PHE A 20 7.90 -3.85 5.15
CA PHE A 20 8.84 -4.80 5.73
C PHE A 20 8.15 -6.11 6.08
N ALA A 21 7.05 -6.05 6.83
CA ALA A 21 6.29 -7.24 7.24
C ALA A 21 5.80 -8.05 6.04
N HIS A 22 5.24 -7.37 5.02
CA HIS A 22 4.69 -7.99 3.81
C HIS A 22 5.76 -8.80 3.06
N TYR A 23 6.96 -8.24 2.90
CA TYR A 23 8.03 -8.89 2.13
C TYR A 23 8.93 -9.81 2.96
N ALA A 24 9.09 -9.62 4.27
CA ALA A 24 9.94 -10.46 5.11
C ALA A 24 9.26 -11.78 5.53
N MET A 25 7.93 -11.79 5.61
CA MET A 25 7.11 -12.94 6.03
C MET A 25 7.46 -14.31 5.42
N PRO A 26 7.85 -14.45 4.13
CA PRO A 26 8.17 -15.74 3.52
C PRO A 26 9.36 -16.47 4.17
N ASP A 27 10.27 -15.73 4.83
CA ASP A 27 11.40 -16.34 5.53
C ASP A 27 10.99 -17.05 6.82
N PHE A 28 9.91 -16.60 7.47
CA PHE A 28 9.43 -17.10 8.76
C PHE A 28 8.23 -18.03 8.63
N VAL A 29 7.34 -17.78 7.65
CA VAL A 29 6.14 -18.58 7.41
C VAL A 29 6.39 -19.48 6.21
N LYS A 30 6.38 -20.81 6.39
CA LYS A 30 6.59 -21.76 5.28
C LYS A 30 5.31 -22.04 4.47
N SER A 31 4.14 -22.02 5.12
CA SER A 31 2.85 -22.30 4.46
C SER A 31 2.41 -21.17 3.54
N LYS A 32 2.02 -21.51 2.31
CA LYS A 32 1.52 -20.53 1.33
C LYS A 32 0.21 -19.88 1.78
N PHE A 33 -0.68 -20.65 2.42
CA PHE A 33 -1.97 -20.15 2.91
C PHE A 33 -1.79 -19.18 4.08
N LEU A 34 -0.93 -19.50 5.04
CA LEU A 34 -0.63 -18.59 6.15
C LEU A 34 0.04 -17.30 5.67
N ARG A 35 0.90 -17.36 4.65
CA ARG A 35 1.44 -16.14 4.02
C ARG A 35 0.33 -15.30 3.39
N PHE A 36 -0.61 -15.92 2.69
CA PHE A 36 -1.74 -15.21 2.09
C PHE A 36 -2.55 -14.48 3.16
N ILE A 37 -2.98 -15.19 4.22
CA ILE A 37 -3.70 -14.57 5.34
C ILE A 37 -2.87 -13.46 5.99
N GLY A 38 -1.59 -13.71 6.28
CA GLY A 38 -0.72 -12.74 6.92
C GLY A 38 -0.56 -11.46 6.11
N LYS A 39 -0.42 -11.57 4.78
CA LYS A 39 -0.33 -10.40 3.89
C LYS A 39 -1.61 -9.59 3.86
N THR A 40 -2.75 -10.29 3.76
CA THR A 40 -4.06 -9.63 3.79
C THR A 40 -4.25 -8.92 5.13
N ALA A 41 -3.93 -9.57 6.25
CA ALA A 41 -4.04 -8.97 7.58
C ALA A 41 -3.14 -7.73 7.73
N VAL A 42 -1.89 -7.78 7.25
CA VAL A 42 -0.95 -6.64 7.26
C VAL A 42 -1.52 -5.45 6.47
N ASN A 43 -2.02 -5.68 5.26
CA ASN A 43 -2.61 -4.62 4.45
C ASN A 43 -3.92 -4.08 5.04
N SER A 44 -4.80 -4.95 5.54
CA SER A 44 -6.03 -4.54 6.20
C SER A 44 -5.76 -3.71 7.47
N ALA A 45 -4.71 -4.07 8.23
CA ALA A 45 -4.29 -3.28 9.39
C ALA A 45 -3.82 -1.88 8.99
N LEU A 46 -3.04 -1.76 7.90
CA LEU A 46 -2.64 -0.45 7.38
C LEU A 46 -3.86 0.36 6.94
N VAL A 47 -4.78 -0.23 6.17
CA VAL A 47 -6.01 0.44 5.73
C VAL A 47 -6.86 0.92 6.92
N ALA A 48 -7.06 0.06 7.92
CA ALA A 48 -7.80 0.41 9.12
C ALA A 48 -7.10 1.54 9.91
N TRP A 49 -5.77 1.48 10.01
CA TRP A 49 -4.97 2.53 10.65
C TRP A 49 -5.13 3.85 9.90
N THR A 50 -4.97 3.89 8.58
CA THR A 50 -5.16 5.09 7.77
C THR A 50 -6.58 5.62 7.88
N ALA A 51 -7.60 4.76 7.80
CA ALA A 51 -9.00 5.17 7.95
C ALA A 51 -9.29 5.81 9.32
N SER A 52 -8.67 5.30 10.38
CA SER A 52 -8.81 5.88 11.73
C SER A 52 -8.08 7.21 11.92
N HIS A 53 -7.13 7.56 11.06
CA HIS A 53 -6.36 8.81 11.12
C HIS A 53 -6.78 9.84 10.06
N SER A 54 -7.55 9.42 9.06
CA SER A 54 -8.05 10.26 7.95
C SER A 54 -9.59 10.31 7.91
N SER A 55 -10.28 10.11 9.04
CA SER A 55 -11.75 10.00 9.06
C SER A 55 -12.46 11.26 8.56
N GLU A 56 -11.92 12.44 8.82
CA GLU A 56 -12.46 13.71 8.33
C GLU A 56 -12.28 13.85 6.82
N GLU A 57 -11.08 13.54 6.31
CA GLU A 57 -10.79 13.56 4.87
C GLU A 57 -11.63 12.54 4.09
N LEU A 58 -11.85 11.35 4.66
CA LEU A 58 -12.74 10.34 4.09
C LEU A 58 -14.20 10.80 4.08
N GLY A 59 -14.63 11.54 5.11
CA GLY A 59 -15.95 12.18 5.14
C GLY A 59 -16.11 13.18 4.00
N GLN A 60 -15.15 14.11 3.85
CA GLN A 60 -15.15 15.11 2.78
C GLN A 60 -15.09 14.47 1.38
N ALA A 61 -14.26 13.44 1.20
CA ALA A 61 -14.20 12.69 -0.05
C ALA A 61 -15.53 11.97 -0.36
N GLY A 62 -16.21 11.45 0.66
CA GLY A 62 -17.53 10.85 0.54
C GLY A 62 -18.60 11.85 0.12
N GLU A 63 -18.61 13.04 0.73
CA GLU A 63 -19.52 14.13 0.36
C GLU A 63 -19.29 14.62 -1.08
N GLN A 64 -18.03 14.85 -1.47
CA GLN A 64 -17.68 15.24 -2.85
C GLN A 64 -18.08 14.17 -3.87
N LEU A 65 -17.89 12.89 -3.53
CA LEU A 65 -18.31 11.79 -4.38
C LEU A 65 -19.82 11.77 -4.51
N GLN A 66 -20.56 11.97 -3.42
CA GLN A 66 -22.02 12.01 -3.46
C GLN A 66 -22.54 13.19 -4.29
N GLU A 67 -21.99 14.39 -4.11
CA GLU A 67 -22.33 15.56 -4.93
C GLU A 67 -22.05 15.32 -6.42
N PHE A 68 -20.90 14.70 -6.74
CA PHE A 68 -20.59 14.31 -8.11
C PHE A 68 -21.59 13.27 -8.66
N LEU A 69 -21.96 12.26 -7.87
CA LEU A 69 -22.93 11.24 -8.27
C LEU A 69 -24.32 11.83 -8.52
N ASP A 70 -24.73 12.81 -7.72
CA ASP A 70 -26.04 13.47 -7.84
C ASP A 70 -26.10 14.46 -9.01
N SER A 71 -24.96 15.06 -9.39
CA SER A 71 -24.87 16.08 -10.45
C SER A 71 -24.42 15.56 -11.82
N ALA A 72 -23.75 14.40 -11.87
CA ALA A 72 -23.22 13.85 -13.11
C ALA A 72 -24.29 13.11 -13.93
N ASP A 73 -24.25 13.31 -15.25
CA ASP A 73 -25.06 12.52 -16.17
C ASP A 73 -24.53 11.08 -16.32
N ALA A 74 -25.36 10.22 -16.92
CA ALA A 74 -25.04 8.79 -17.10
C ALA A 74 -23.79 8.53 -17.96
N GLU A 75 -23.47 9.41 -18.92
CA GLU A 75 -22.29 9.28 -19.77
C GLU A 75 -21.02 9.63 -18.99
N THR A 76 -21.04 10.73 -18.24
CA THR A 76 -19.97 11.17 -17.35
C THR A 76 -19.67 10.13 -16.26
N LEU A 77 -20.72 9.55 -15.65
CA LEU A 77 -20.58 8.46 -14.68
C LEU A 77 -19.91 7.23 -15.28
N LYS A 78 -20.33 6.83 -16.48
CA LYS A 78 -19.77 5.66 -17.16
C LYS A 78 -18.30 5.87 -17.55
N SER A 79 -17.95 7.05 -18.06
CA SER A 79 -16.58 7.41 -18.39
C SER A 79 -15.68 7.42 -17.16
N THR A 80 -16.13 8.08 -16.09
CA THR A 80 -15.38 8.18 -14.82
C THR A 80 -15.19 6.80 -14.19
N ALA A 81 -16.24 5.98 -14.14
CA ALA A 81 -16.16 4.60 -13.67
C ALA A 81 -15.19 3.76 -14.53
N GLY A 82 -15.21 3.96 -15.85
CA GLY A 82 -14.28 3.32 -16.78
C GLY A 82 -12.83 3.68 -16.52
N ILE A 83 -12.52 4.97 -16.31
CA ILE A 83 -11.18 5.46 -15.99
C ILE A 83 -10.73 4.91 -14.63
N ALA A 84 -11.57 5.01 -13.61
CA ALA A 84 -11.27 4.51 -12.27
C ALA A 84 -11.01 3.00 -12.26
N ALA A 85 -11.86 2.23 -12.94
CA ALA A 85 -11.68 0.79 -13.11
C ALA A 85 -10.39 0.49 -13.88
N GLY A 86 -10.13 1.20 -14.98
CA GLY A 86 -8.93 1.06 -15.79
C GLY A 86 -7.65 1.33 -14.99
N ALA A 87 -7.61 2.43 -14.23
CA ALA A 87 -6.48 2.79 -13.37
C ALA A 87 -6.27 1.76 -12.25
N THR A 88 -7.35 1.31 -11.61
CA THR A 88 -7.29 0.30 -10.54
C THR A 88 -6.77 -1.03 -11.07
N LEU A 89 -7.31 -1.51 -12.18
CA LEU A 89 -6.89 -2.76 -12.81
C LEU A 89 -5.46 -2.65 -13.33
N GLY A 90 -5.11 -1.56 -14.01
CA GLY A 90 -3.76 -1.31 -14.52
C GLY A 90 -2.72 -1.32 -13.40
N THR A 91 -2.98 -0.59 -12.32
CA THR A 91 -2.10 -0.54 -11.15
C THR A 91 -1.99 -1.92 -10.48
N THR A 92 -3.10 -2.64 -10.35
CA THR A 92 -3.10 -4.00 -9.78
C THR A 92 -2.25 -4.96 -10.61
N VAL A 93 -2.36 -4.92 -11.94
CA VAL A 93 -1.56 -5.76 -12.84
C VAL A 93 -0.07 -5.44 -12.68
N ILE A 94 0.30 -4.16 -12.65
CA ILE A 94 1.69 -3.72 -12.45
C ILE A 94 2.21 -4.18 -11.09
N ALA A 95 1.43 -4.00 -10.02
CA ALA A 95 1.79 -4.41 -8.67
C ALA A 95 2.02 -5.93 -8.58
N VAL A 96 1.11 -6.74 -9.12
CA VAL A 96 1.23 -8.21 -9.12
C VAL A 96 2.43 -8.67 -9.95
N ALA A 97 2.67 -8.04 -11.11
CA ALA A 97 3.83 -8.35 -11.95
C ALA A 97 5.16 -8.02 -11.22
N GLY A 98 5.24 -6.84 -10.60
CA GLY A 98 6.37 -6.41 -9.78
C GLY A 98 6.59 -7.34 -8.58
N GLU A 99 5.54 -7.71 -7.87
CA GLU A 99 5.61 -8.64 -6.74
C GLU A 99 6.14 -10.01 -7.20
N LYS A 100 5.58 -10.60 -8.26
CA LYS A 100 6.07 -11.87 -8.82
C LYS A 100 7.53 -11.80 -9.23
N TRP A 101 7.99 -10.67 -9.78
CA TRP A 101 9.40 -10.47 -10.13
C TRP A 101 10.29 -10.42 -8.87
N LEU A 102 9.90 -9.63 -7.87
CA LEU A 102 10.59 -9.51 -6.58
C LEU A 102 10.72 -10.86 -5.86
N TYR A 103 9.64 -11.66 -5.86
CA TYR A 103 9.65 -13.00 -5.27
C TYR A 103 10.59 -13.95 -6.01
N ARG A 104 10.54 -13.99 -7.35
CA ARG A 104 11.43 -14.83 -8.15
C ARG A 104 12.91 -14.48 -7.92
N ARG A 105 13.23 -13.19 -7.81
CA ARG A 105 14.59 -12.72 -7.51
C ARG A 105 15.07 -13.21 -6.15
N ALA A 106 14.25 -13.10 -5.11
CA ALA A 106 14.60 -13.54 -3.76
C ALA A 106 14.70 -15.08 -3.66
N GLU A 107 13.82 -15.83 -4.33
CA GLU A 107 13.89 -17.29 -4.40
C GLU A 107 15.16 -17.76 -5.12
N LYS A 108 15.58 -17.09 -6.20
CA LYS A 108 16.87 -17.38 -6.86
C LYS A 108 18.05 -17.21 -5.88
N LYS A 109 18.06 -16.13 -5.10
CA LYS A 109 19.08 -15.91 -4.05
C LYS A 109 19.04 -16.97 -2.96
N ARG A 110 17.85 -17.44 -2.59
CA ARG A 110 17.67 -18.52 -1.62
C ARG A 110 18.19 -19.86 -2.18
N ALA A 111 17.96 -20.14 -3.45
CA ALA A 111 18.52 -21.31 -4.14
C ALA A 111 20.06 -21.27 -4.23
N GLU A 112 20.65 -20.06 -4.30
CA GLU A 112 22.10 -19.84 -4.15
C GLU A 112 22.61 -20.02 -2.69
N GLY A 113 21.76 -20.47 -1.76
CA GLY A 113 22.11 -20.71 -0.36
C GLY A 113 22.09 -19.46 0.53
N LYS A 114 21.63 -18.29 0.04
CA LYS A 114 21.60 -17.07 0.86
C LYS A 114 20.47 -17.15 1.89
N HIS A 115 20.83 -17.11 3.16
CA HIS A 115 19.88 -16.97 4.26
C HIS A 115 19.20 -15.60 4.25
N LEU A 116 17.91 -15.59 4.63
CA LEU A 116 17.07 -14.39 4.80
C LEU A 116 16.99 -13.51 3.55
N ALA A 117 16.92 -14.14 2.37
CA ALA A 117 16.90 -13.43 1.10
C ALA A 117 15.70 -12.48 0.98
N HIS A 118 14.54 -12.86 1.51
CA HIS A 118 13.34 -12.03 1.49
C HIS A 118 13.41 -10.90 2.52
N THR A 119 13.94 -11.16 3.71
CA THR A 119 14.09 -10.16 4.78
C THR A 119 15.09 -9.06 4.37
N LYS A 120 16.22 -9.41 3.77
CA LYS A 120 17.20 -8.43 3.26
C LYS A 120 16.60 -7.55 2.17
N GLN A 121 15.80 -8.15 1.29
CA GLN A 121 15.07 -7.41 0.26
C GLN A 121 13.98 -6.52 0.87
N ALA A 122 13.24 -7.04 1.84
CA ALA A 122 12.19 -6.31 2.57
C ALA A 122 12.76 -5.07 3.25
N LEU A 123 13.95 -5.16 3.85
CA LEU A 123 14.62 -4.01 4.47
C LEU A 123 14.89 -2.89 3.46
N VAL A 124 15.46 -3.24 2.29
CA VAL A 124 15.74 -2.25 1.24
C VAL A 124 14.45 -1.58 0.76
N LEU A 125 13.41 -2.38 0.47
CA LEU A 125 12.13 -1.86 0.01
C LEU A 125 11.47 -0.97 1.08
N ALA A 126 11.47 -1.40 2.33
CA ALA A 126 10.86 -0.68 3.44
C ALA A 126 11.53 0.67 3.71
N VAL A 127 12.87 0.73 3.63
CA VAL A 127 13.62 1.98 3.75
C VAL A 127 13.33 2.91 2.59
N LEU A 128 13.33 2.40 1.35
CA LEU A 128 13.02 3.22 0.18
C LEU A 128 11.59 3.77 0.23
N THR A 129 10.60 2.93 0.53
CA THR A 129 9.22 3.37 0.64
C THR A 129 9.05 4.35 1.80
N GLY A 130 9.69 4.11 2.94
CA GLY A 130 9.68 5.03 4.09
C GLY A 130 10.24 6.39 3.75
N ALA A 131 11.39 6.44 3.08
CA ALA A 131 12.02 7.69 2.66
C ALA A 131 11.14 8.47 1.67
N VAL A 132 10.53 7.78 0.69
CA VAL A 132 9.60 8.40 -0.26
C VAL A 132 8.35 8.92 0.45
N THR A 133 7.78 8.14 1.37
CA THR A 133 6.59 8.54 2.13
C THR A 133 6.89 9.74 3.01
N TYR A 134 8.00 9.72 3.74
CA TYR A 134 8.44 10.83 4.57
C TYR A 134 8.67 12.10 3.75
N ALA A 135 9.33 11.98 2.59
CA ALA A 135 9.55 13.10 1.70
C ALA A 135 8.23 13.67 1.15
N ALA A 136 7.26 12.81 0.81
CA ALA A 136 5.94 13.24 0.36
C ALA A 136 5.19 14.01 1.46
N GLU A 137 5.13 13.46 2.68
CA GLU A 137 4.50 14.13 3.81
C GLU A 137 5.19 15.46 4.16
N MET A 138 6.49 15.59 3.93
CA MET A 138 7.23 16.84 4.12
C MET A 138 6.96 17.89 3.04
N VAL A 139 6.54 17.47 1.84
CA VAL A 139 6.11 18.40 0.79
C VAL A 139 4.71 18.94 1.08
N ASP A 140 3.87 18.12 1.74
CA ASP A 140 2.47 18.43 2.03
C ASP A 140 2.24 19.07 3.43
N ALA A 141 3.30 19.19 4.26
CA ALA A 141 3.27 19.78 5.60
C ALA A 141 3.57 21.29 5.63
#